data_AF-A0A520VT79-F1
#
_entry.id   AF-A0A520VT79-F1
#
_cell.length_a   1.000
_cell.length_b   1.000
_cell.length_c   1.000
_cell.angle_alpha   90.00
_cell.angle_beta   90.00
_cell.angle_gamma   90.00
#
_symmetry.space_group_name_H-M   'P 1'
#
loop_
_entity.id
_entity.type
_entity.pdbx_description
1 polymer ?
#
loop_
_entity_poly.entity_id
_entity_poly.type
_entity_poly.pdbx_seq_one_letter_code
_entity_poly.pdbx_strand_id
1 'polypeptide(L)'
;MTKSSDGIHQSTKVRFSPEFEHSKETARESPLELPIRVESLSSDEFSVILERSNNLRFVVFLSDDYYKNLTLLRIDKKGLIEFSISFLLQRLTADAIRRVFDISLIRKYFPEFESEVKVYCKSQLDFKA
;
A
#
# COMPACT_ATOMS: atom_id res chain seq x y z
N MET A 1 -80.58 -15.18 17.09
CA MET A 1 -80.60 -14.04 16.12
C MET A 1 -79.21 -13.40 16.14
N THR A 2 -78.38 -13.72 15.14
CA THR A 2 -77.84 -12.76 14.13
C THR A 2 -76.93 -11.69 14.76
N LYS A 3 -75.65 -11.50 14.41
CA LYS A 3 -75.00 -11.58 13.09
C LYS A 3 -73.50 -11.89 13.18
N SER A 4 -73.03 -12.49 12.08
CA SER A 4 -71.65 -12.67 11.62
C SER A 4 -71.06 -11.36 11.09
N SER A 5 -69.74 -11.14 11.25
CA SER A 5 -68.83 -10.67 10.16
C SER A 5 -67.43 -10.30 10.70
N ASP A 6 -66.44 -11.08 10.24
CA ASP A 6 -65.16 -10.72 9.60
C ASP A 6 -64.26 -9.59 10.12
N GLY A 7 -62.95 -9.91 10.20
CA GLY A 7 -61.89 -8.93 9.98
C GLY A 7 -60.66 -9.01 10.90
N ILE A 8 -59.95 -10.14 10.93
CA ILE A 8 -58.59 -10.19 11.49
C ILE A 8 -57.62 -9.56 10.47
N HIS A 9 -57.18 -8.33 10.72
CA HIS A 9 -55.96 -7.79 10.11
C HIS A 9 -55.21 -6.97 11.15
N GLN A 10 -54.36 -7.63 11.94
CA GLN A 10 -53.24 -6.93 12.58
C GLN A 10 -52.00 -7.13 11.71
N SER A 11 -51.66 -6.03 11.06
CA SER A 11 -50.45 -5.82 10.29
C SER A 11 -49.24 -5.93 11.21
N THR A 12 -48.52 -7.05 11.19
CA THR A 12 -47.15 -7.12 11.71
C THR A 12 -46.21 -7.09 10.52
N LYS A 13 -45.85 -5.88 10.13
CA LYS A 13 -44.78 -5.59 9.18
C LYS A 13 -43.47 -6.08 9.80
N VAL A 14 -43.08 -7.31 9.47
CA VAL A 14 -41.72 -7.79 9.65
C VAL A 14 -40.83 -6.91 8.78
N ARG A 15 -40.21 -5.91 9.39
CA ARG A 15 -39.08 -5.18 8.82
C ARG A 15 -37.89 -5.41 9.73
N PHE A 16 -37.35 -6.63 9.70
CA PHE A 16 -35.93 -6.80 9.97
C PHE A 16 -35.19 -6.26 8.74
N SER A 17 -34.98 -4.95 8.72
CA SER A 17 -33.91 -4.35 7.95
C SER A 17 -32.68 -4.43 8.85
N PRO A 18 -31.60 -5.14 8.47
CA PRO A 18 -30.35 -4.97 9.17
C PRO A 18 -29.92 -3.53 8.94
N GLU A 19 -29.79 -2.74 10.00
CA GLU A 19 -29.01 -1.50 9.97
C GLU A 19 -27.56 -1.91 9.74
N PHE A 20 -27.22 -2.15 8.48
CA PHE A 20 -25.85 -1.99 8.04
C PHE A 20 -25.57 -0.49 8.09
N GLU A 21 -25.10 -0.06 9.26
CA GLU A 21 -24.30 1.15 9.47
C GLU A 21 -23.15 1.15 8.46
N HIS A 22 -23.46 1.61 7.25
CA HIS A 22 -22.52 1.85 6.17
C HIS A 22 -22.16 3.32 6.20
N SER A 23 -21.44 3.74 7.24
CA SER A 23 -20.73 5.02 7.24
C SER A 23 -19.46 4.93 8.08
N LYS A 24 -18.60 3.93 7.84
CA LYS A 24 -17.17 4.19 7.95
C LYS A 24 -16.78 5.00 6.72
N GLU A 25 -17.10 6.30 6.75
CA GLU A 25 -16.36 7.29 5.96
C GLU A 25 -14.93 7.28 6.49
N THR A 26 -14.16 6.31 5.99
CA THR A 26 -12.71 6.35 6.12
C THR A 26 -12.31 7.39 5.10
N ALA A 27 -12.04 8.59 5.61
CA ALA A 27 -11.48 9.69 4.86
C ALA A 27 -10.46 9.14 3.87
N ARG A 28 -10.52 9.62 2.63
CA ARG A 28 -9.51 9.36 1.61
C ARG A 28 -8.20 9.91 2.14
N GLU A 29 -7.48 9.09 2.91
CA GLU A 29 -6.10 9.36 3.27
C GLU A 29 -5.35 9.35 1.94
N SER A 30 -4.98 10.55 1.49
CA SER A 30 -4.07 10.78 0.37
C SER A 30 -2.90 9.78 0.51
N PRO A 31 -2.67 8.86 -0.43
CA PRO A 31 -1.65 7.82 -0.28
C PRO A 31 -0.20 8.33 -0.20
N LEU A 32 0.01 9.65 -0.14
CA LEU A 32 1.25 10.28 -0.57
C LEU A 32 2.07 10.93 0.55
N GLU A 33 1.68 10.82 1.82
CA GLU A 33 2.47 11.37 2.95
C GLU A 33 2.68 10.38 4.10
N LEU A 34 2.69 9.07 3.80
CA LEU A 34 2.98 8.09 4.84
C LEU A 34 4.47 8.11 5.20
N PRO A 35 4.84 8.27 6.49
CA PRO A 35 6.23 8.16 6.89
C PRO A 35 6.72 6.74 6.60
N ILE A 36 7.74 6.64 5.75
CA ILE A 36 8.44 5.39 5.45
C ILE A 36 9.72 5.40 6.26
N ARG A 37 9.92 4.36 7.08
CA ARG A 37 11.18 4.12 7.79
C ARG A 37 11.82 2.85 7.30
N VAL A 38 13.11 2.93 6.96
CA VAL A 38 13.90 1.79 6.47
C VAL A 38 15.02 1.44 7.44
N GLU A 39 14.96 0.23 7.96
CA GLU A 39 15.94 -0.38 8.86
C GLU A 39 16.67 -1.50 8.12
N SER A 40 18.00 -1.49 8.18
CA SER A 40 18.83 -2.57 7.63
C SER A 40 18.86 -3.73 8.63
N LEU A 41 18.44 -4.92 8.20
CA LEU A 41 18.55 -6.16 8.97
C LEU A 41 19.86 -6.88 8.66
N SER A 42 20.28 -6.86 7.39
CA SER A 42 21.57 -7.37 6.92
C SER A 42 22.07 -6.55 5.72
N SER A 43 23.11 -7.02 5.00
CA SER A 43 23.61 -6.36 3.79
C SER A 43 22.53 -6.23 2.70
N ASP A 44 21.69 -7.26 2.56
CA ASP A 44 20.76 -7.40 1.44
C ASP A 44 19.30 -7.52 1.91
N GLU A 45 19.04 -7.40 3.22
CA GLU A 45 17.72 -7.53 3.82
C GLU A 45 17.37 -6.30 4.65
N PHE A 46 16.17 -5.78 4.44
CA PHE A 46 15.70 -4.52 5.02
C PHE A 46 14.27 -4.65 5.54
N SER A 47 14.01 -4.08 6.72
CA SER A 47 12.68 -3.91 7.28
C SER A 47 12.16 -2.51 6.93
N VAL A 48 11.03 -2.45 6.25
CA VAL A 48 10.32 -1.20 5.95
C VAL A 48 9.08 -1.11 6.82
N ILE A 49 8.95 0.02 7.52
CA ILE A 49 7.82 0.31 8.39
C ILE A 49 7.06 1.48 7.80
N LEU A 50 5.78 1.30 7.52
CA LEU A 50 4.85 2.39 7.24
C LEU A 50 4.15 2.77 8.53
N GLU A 51 4.39 3.99 8.99
CA GLU A 51 3.77 4.53 10.20
C GLU A 51 2.32 4.94 9.89
N ARG A 52 1.42 3.93 9.93
CA ARG A 52 -0.05 4.06 9.92
C ARG A 52 -0.63 3.62 11.26
N SER A 53 -1.93 3.80 11.46
CA SER A 53 -2.68 3.36 12.65
C SER A 53 -2.45 1.89 13.06
N ASN A 54 -2.03 1.02 12.12
CA ASN A 54 -1.74 -0.40 12.36
C ASN A 54 -0.28 -0.82 12.12
N ASN A 55 0.65 0.12 11.88
CA ASN A 55 2.08 -0.13 11.62
C ASN A 55 2.34 -1.30 10.65
N LEU A 56 2.30 -1.02 9.34
CA LEU A 56 2.55 -2.05 8.32
C LEU A 56 4.05 -2.29 8.19
N ARG A 57 4.47 -3.54 8.35
CA ARG A 57 5.86 -3.96 8.13
C ARG A 57 6.02 -4.75 6.83
N PHE A 58 7.15 -4.54 6.16
CA PHE A 58 7.59 -5.27 4.99
C PHE A 58 9.05 -5.71 5.16
N VAL A 59 9.39 -6.89 4.67
CA VAL A 59 10.77 -7.36 4.54
C VAL A 59 11.14 -7.33 3.06
N VAL A 60 12.15 -6.55 2.74
CA VAL A 60 12.57 -6.26 1.38
C VAL A 60 13.99 -6.77 1.16
N PHE A 61 14.18 -7.53 0.09
CA PHE A 61 15.48 -8.01 -0.34
C PHE A 61 16.02 -7.14 -1.48
N LEU A 62 17.30 -6.80 -1.39
CA LEU A 62 18.01 -6.01 -2.38
C LEU A 62 19.47 -6.48 -2.48
N SER A 63 19.74 -7.28 -3.51
CA SER A 63 21.10 -7.71 -3.82
C SER A 63 21.98 -6.54 -4.27
N ASP A 64 23.26 -6.64 -3.91
CA ASP A 64 24.30 -5.71 -4.30
C ASP A 64 24.41 -5.52 -5.81
N ASP A 65 24.37 -6.61 -6.58
CA ASP A 65 24.53 -6.57 -8.04
C ASP A 65 23.36 -5.84 -8.72
N TYR A 66 22.13 -6.14 -8.30
CA TYR A 66 20.95 -5.49 -8.86
C TYR A 66 20.92 -4.01 -8.51
N TYR A 67 21.23 -3.66 -7.26
CA TYR A 67 21.36 -2.28 -6.81
C TYR A 67 22.41 -1.51 -7.63
N LYS A 68 23.64 -2.03 -7.74
CA LYS A 68 24.74 -1.40 -8.49
C LYS A 68 24.38 -1.17 -9.94
N ASN A 69 23.81 -2.18 -10.60
CA ASN A 69 23.43 -2.09 -12.00
C ASN A 69 22.30 -1.08 -12.24
N LEU A 70 21.33 -1.00 -11.32
CA LEU A 70 20.15 -0.17 -11.48
C LEU A 70 20.42 1.32 -11.17
N THR A 71 21.14 1.61 -10.07
CA THR A 71 21.34 2.98 -9.59
C THR A 71 22.68 3.57 -10.01
N LEU A 72 23.62 2.74 -10.49
CA LEU A 72 25.01 3.12 -10.71
C LEU A 72 25.64 3.79 -9.47
N LEU A 73 25.22 3.37 -8.26
CA LEU A 73 25.65 3.91 -6.97
C LEU A 73 25.34 5.40 -6.75
N ARG A 74 24.37 5.96 -7.48
CA ARG A 74 23.98 7.39 -7.38
C ARG A 74 23.13 7.71 -6.14
N ILE A 75 22.36 6.73 -5.67
CA ILE A 75 21.57 6.75 -4.44
C ILE A 75 21.97 5.56 -3.60
N ASP A 76 21.78 5.63 -2.28
CA ASP A 76 22.04 4.52 -1.38
C ASP A 76 20.94 3.45 -1.43
N LYS A 77 21.20 2.27 -0.85
CA LYS A 77 20.22 1.17 -0.81
C LYS A 77 18.91 1.57 -0.13
N LYS A 78 18.95 2.36 0.95
CA LYS A 78 17.71 2.77 1.65
C LYS A 78 16.90 3.72 0.77
N GLY A 79 17.54 4.69 0.11
CA GLY A 79 16.88 5.55 -0.85
C GLY A 79 16.18 4.78 -1.98
N LEU A 80 16.82 3.73 -2.51
CA LEU A 80 16.17 2.86 -3.51
C LEU A 80 14.95 2.12 -2.94
N ILE A 81 15.04 1.61 -1.70
CA ILE A 81 13.93 0.90 -1.04
C ILE A 81 12.76 1.84 -0.78
N GLU A 82 13.02 3.04 -0.24
CA GLU A 82 12.01 4.07 0.00
C GLU A 82 11.29 4.45 -1.29
N PHE A 83 12.06 4.71 -2.35
CA PHE A 83 11.51 4.97 -3.67
C PHE A 83 10.64 3.81 -4.16
N SER A 84 11.11 2.57 -4.00
CA SER A 84 10.40 1.37 -4.46
C SER A 84 9.06 1.19 -3.75
N ILE A 85 9.02 1.42 -2.44
CA ILE A 85 7.78 1.31 -1.65
C ILE A 85 6.83 2.44 -2.02
N SER A 86 7.31 3.67 -2.16
CA SER A 86 6.51 4.80 -2.63
C SER A 86 5.92 4.55 -4.03
N PHE A 87 6.74 4.06 -4.97
CA PHE A 87 6.32 3.69 -6.32
C PHE A 87 5.16 2.67 -6.32
N LEU A 88 5.24 1.67 -5.43
CA LEU A 88 4.19 0.66 -5.26
C LEU A 88 2.93 1.27 -4.63
N LEU A 89 3.06 2.09 -3.59
CA LEU A 89 1.92 2.73 -2.91
C LEU A 89 1.15 3.71 -3.80
N GLN A 90 1.80 4.29 -4.82
CA GLN A 90 1.15 5.11 -5.83
C GLN A 90 0.25 4.32 -6.77
N ARG A 91 0.49 3.00 -6.93
CA ARG A 91 -0.20 2.13 -7.89
C ARG A 91 -1.10 1.09 -7.23
N LEU A 92 -0.78 0.72 -6.00
CA LEU A 92 -1.40 -0.36 -5.23
C LEU A 92 -1.80 0.14 -3.85
N THR A 93 -2.84 -0.46 -3.27
CA THR A 93 -3.10 -0.29 -1.84
C THR A 93 -2.01 -1.00 -1.04
N ALA A 94 -1.65 -0.47 0.15
CA ALA A 94 -0.58 -1.09 0.94
C ALA A 94 -0.88 -2.54 1.35
N ASP A 95 -2.16 -2.91 1.50
CA ASP A 95 -2.59 -4.27 1.82
C ASP A 95 -2.42 -5.23 0.63
N ALA A 96 -2.37 -4.73 -0.60
CA ALA A 96 -2.08 -5.51 -1.80
C ALA A 96 -0.57 -5.76 -2.00
N ILE A 97 0.28 -4.98 -1.33
CA ILE A 97 1.74 -5.17 -1.41
C ILE A 97 2.12 -6.39 -0.58
N ARG A 98 2.85 -7.31 -1.21
CA ARG A 98 3.34 -8.52 -0.53
C ARG A 98 4.27 -8.12 0.62
N ARG A 99 4.05 -8.70 1.80
CA ARG A 99 4.85 -8.39 3.02
C ARG A 99 6.33 -8.72 2.89
N VAL A 100 6.68 -9.68 2.04
CA VAL A 100 8.07 -10.14 1.85
C VAL A 100 8.36 -10.25 0.36
N PHE A 101 9.32 -9.49 -0.16
CA PHE A 101 9.64 -9.52 -1.59
C PHE A 101 11.03 -9.00 -1.92
N ASP A 102 11.51 -9.33 -3.12
CA ASP A 102 12.74 -8.80 -3.69
C ASP A 102 12.41 -7.64 -4.64
N ILE A 103 13.17 -6.53 -4.57
CA ILE A 103 12.93 -5.35 -5.42
C ILE A 103 12.98 -5.70 -6.91
N SER A 104 13.82 -6.65 -7.31
CA SER A 104 13.90 -7.09 -8.71
C SER A 104 12.60 -7.70 -9.23
N LEU A 105 11.70 -8.15 -8.35
CA LEU A 105 10.41 -8.70 -8.74
C LEU A 105 9.42 -7.61 -9.17
N ILE A 106 9.61 -6.35 -8.75
CA ILE A 106 8.72 -5.23 -9.10
C ILE A 106 8.61 -5.09 -10.63
N ARG A 107 9.74 -5.17 -11.35
CA ARG A 107 9.77 -5.02 -12.82
C ARG A 107 8.91 -6.05 -13.57
N LYS A 108 8.62 -7.20 -12.96
CA LYS A 108 7.76 -8.23 -13.54
C LYS A 108 6.30 -7.78 -13.61
N TYR A 109 5.88 -6.95 -12.66
CA TYR A 109 4.53 -6.40 -12.57
C TYR A 109 4.45 -4.98 -13.15
N PHE A 110 5.54 -4.22 -13.04
CA PHE A 110 5.66 -2.84 -13.49
C PHE A 110 6.94 -2.66 -14.32
N PRO A 111 6.90 -2.95 -15.64
CA PRO A 111 8.06 -2.88 -16.52
C PRO A 111 8.75 -1.49 -16.54
N GLU A 112 8.03 -0.42 -16.23
CA GLU A 112 8.53 0.94 -16.17
C GLU A 112 9.41 1.24 -14.94
N PHE A 113 9.36 0.39 -13.91
CA PHE A 113 10.01 0.62 -12.62
C PHE A 113 11.49 0.97 -12.74
N GLU A 114 12.27 0.19 -13.50
CA GLU A 114 13.70 0.43 -13.63
C GLU A 114 14.02 1.77 -14.32
N SER A 115 13.17 2.21 -15.25
CA SER A 115 13.32 3.50 -15.93
C SER A 115 13.03 4.67 -14.97
N GLU A 116 12.00 4.54 -14.14
CA GLU A 116 11.64 5.54 -13.12
C GLU A 116 12.75 5.69 -12.06
N VAL A 117 13.35 4.58 -11.62
CA VAL A 117 14.52 4.62 -10.72
C VAL A 117 15.68 5.39 -11.37
N LYS A 118 15.93 5.19 -12.66
CA LYS A 118 17.00 5.91 -13.38
C LYS A 118 16.70 7.41 -13.48
N VAL A 119 15.44 7.80 -13.69
CA VAL A 119 15.02 9.22 -13.69
C VAL A 119 15.23 9.80 -12.29
N TYR A 120 14.76 9.12 -11.25
CA TYR A 120 14.95 9.55 -9.86
C TYR A 120 16.44 9.72 -9.51
N CYS A 121 17.30 8.78 -9.90
CA CYS A 121 18.75 8.87 -9.69
C CYS A 121 19.38 10.07 -10.40
N LYS A 122 18.85 10.51 -11.55
CA LYS A 122 19.31 11.71 -12.25
C LYS A 122 18.87 12.97 -11.50
N SER A 123 17.60 13.05 -11.09
CA SER A 123 17.09 14.20 -10.35
C SER A 123 17.80 14.44 -9.03
N GLN A 124 18.26 13.38 -8.34
CA GLN A 124 19.07 13.51 -7.12
C GLN A 124 20.47 14.12 -7.33
N LEU A 125 20.98 14.15 -8.57
CA LEU A 125 22.26 14.79 -8.92
C LEU A 125 22.10 16.28 -9.19
N ASP A 126 20.99 16.69 -9.81
CA ASP A 126 20.75 18.08 -10.22
C ASP A 126 20.58 19.03 -9.01
N PHE A 127 20.24 18.50 -7.82
CA PHE A 127 20.17 19.27 -6.58
C PHE A 127 21.51 19.36 -5.80
N LYS A 128 22.55 18.64 -6.23
CA LYS A 128 23.87 18.60 -5.55
C LYS A 128 24.99 19.29 -6.33
N ALA A 129 24.69 19.83 -7.52
CA ALA A 129 25.63 20.61 -8.34
C ALA A 129 25.43 22.12 -8.12
#